data_AF-A0A965QMX2-F1
#
_entry.id   AF-A0A965QMX2-F1
#
_cell.length_a   1.000
_cell.length_b   1.000
_cell.length_c   1.000
_cell.angle_alpha   90.00
_cell.angle_beta   90.00
_cell.angle_gamma   90.00
#
_symmetry.space_group_name_H-M   'P 1'
#
loop_
_entity.id
_entity.type
_entity.pdbx_description
1 polymer ?
#
loop_
_entity_poly.entity_id
_entity_poly.type
_entity_poly.pdbx_seq_one_letter_code
_entity_poly.pdbx_strand_id
1 'polypeptide(L)'
;GTKIVANGKKARDGYAALAQYDSNHDGVIDAKDAIYSKLVVWFDKNKDGQTGPGELVSLASTGVTKIGLNHKRLTDAGRFVNGNELRTTAKFWGPSECGKAGCNSYDVYFSTGFTTVAKAK
;
A
#
# COMPACT_ATOMS: atom_id res chain seq x y z
N GLY A 1 -9.82 -2.32 -2.74
CA GLY A 1 -9.75 -3.01 -4.04
C GLY A 1 -8.94 -2.19 -5.02
N THR A 2 -8.14 -2.84 -5.88
CA THR A 2 -7.26 -2.18 -6.87
C THR A 2 -8.04 -1.24 -7.80
N LYS A 3 -7.59 0.02 -7.91
CA LYS A 3 -8.23 1.05 -8.74
C LYS A 3 -8.27 0.68 -10.23
N ILE A 4 -9.22 1.30 -10.92
CA ILE A 4 -9.30 1.30 -12.38
C ILE A 4 -8.12 2.09 -12.97
N VAL A 5 -7.45 1.51 -13.95
CA VAL A 5 -6.41 2.18 -14.73
C VAL A 5 -7.01 3.10 -15.79
N ALA A 6 -6.22 4.02 -16.36
CA ALA A 6 -6.64 5.09 -17.26
C ALA A 6 -7.43 4.59 -18.49
N ASN A 7 -7.27 3.31 -18.86
CA ASN A 7 -8.02 2.66 -19.92
C ASN A 7 -9.37 2.03 -19.49
N GLY A 8 -9.85 2.31 -18.27
CA GLY A 8 -11.11 1.81 -17.74
C GLY A 8 -11.07 0.37 -17.21
N LYS A 9 -9.93 -0.33 -17.29
CA LYS A 9 -9.77 -1.70 -16.76
C LYS A 9 -9.25 -1.68 -15.33
N LYS A 10 -9.51 -2.73 -14.56
CA LYS A 10 -8.88 -2.89 -13.24
C LYS A 10 -7.37 -3.07 -13.38
N ALA A 11 -6.56 -2.38 -12.59
CA ALA A 11 -5.12 -2.65 -12.57
C ALA A 11 -4.85 -4.09 -12.10
N ARG A 12 -3.76 -4.68 -12.57
CA ARG A 12 -3.34 -6.03 -12.18
C ARG A 12 -3.11 -6.15 -10.67
N ASP A 13 -2.52 -5.11 -10.07
CA ASP A 13 -2.14 -5.02 -8.66
C ASP A 13 -2.05 -3.54 -8.24
N GLY A 14 -1.89 -3.30 -6.93
CA GLY A 14 -1.86 -1.95 -6.35
C GLY A 14 -0.72 -1.07 -6.86
N TYR A 15 0.45 -1.65 -7.13
CA TYR A 15 1.60 -0.91 -7.67
C TYR A 15 1.38 -0.52 -9.13
N ALA A 16 0.80 -1.41 -9.95
CA ALA A 16 0.40 -1.08 -11.31
C ALA A 16 -0.67 0.03 -11.34
N ALA A 17 -1.56 0.08 -10.35
CA ALA A 17 -2.50 1.18 -10.22
C ALA A 17 -1.79 2.50 -9.88
N LEU A 18 -0.80 2.46 -8.99
CA LEU A 18 -0.03 3.63 -8.57
C LEU A 18 0.89 4.16 -9.69
N ALA A 19 1.47 3.26 -10.50
CA ALA A 19 2.41 3.60 -11.57
C ALA A 19 1.82 4.50 -12.68
N GLN A 20 0.50 4.62 -12.75
CA GLN A 20 -0.15 5.53 -13.68
C GLN A 20 0.05 7.00 -13.33
N TYR A 21 0.45 7.27 -12.09
CA TYR A 21 0.68 8.61 -11.58
C TYR A 21 2.17 8.99 -11.57
N ASP A 22 3.04 8.09 -12.05
CA ASP A 22 4.45 8.35 -12.32
C ASP A 22 4.54 9.20 -13.60
N SER A 23 4.61 10.51 -13.40
CA SER A 23 4.47 11.52 -14.45
C SER A 23 5.76 11.73 -15.23
N ASN A 24 6.90 11.42 -14.61
CA ASN A 24 8.23 11.54 -15.20
C ASN A 24 8.82 10.17 -15.61
N HIS A 25 8.10 9.07 -15.35
CA HIS A 25 8.45 7.70 -15.71
C HIS A 25 9.79 7.22 -15.12
N ASP A 26 10.15 7.68 -13.92
CA ASP A 26 11.41 7.30 -13.27
C ASP A 26 11.28 6.06 -12.36
N GLY A 27 10.09 5.46 -12.30
CA GLY A 27 9.83 4.22 -11.58
C GLY A 27 9.62 4.40 -10.08
N VAL A 28 9.51 5.65 -9.60
CA VAL A 28 9.07 5.96 -8.25
C VAL A 28 7.92 6.96 -8.27
N ILE A 29 7.15 7.01 -7.19
CA ILE A 29 6.33 8.18 -6.87
C ILE A 29 7.11 9.02 -5.85
N ASP A 30 7.49 10.23 -6.24
CA ASP A 30 8.18 11.18 -5.36
C ASP A 30 7.67 12.63 -5.57
N ALA A 31 8.34 13.61 -4.97
CA ALA A 31 7.94 15.01 -5.04
C ALA A 31 7.90 15.60 -6.46
N LYS A 32 8.48 14.92 -7.46
CA LYS A 32 8.38 15.29 -8.88
C LYS A 32 7.03 14.90 -9.49
N ASP A 33 6.26 14.05 -8.83
CA ASP A 33 4.93 13.63 -9.28
C ASP A 33 3.82 14.41 -8.60
N ALA A 34 2.91 14.98 -9.41
CA ALA A 34 1.79 15.77 -8.91
C ALA A 34 0.84 15.01 -7.96
N ILE A 35 0.85 13.67 -7.99
CA ILE A 35 0.06 12.85 -7.06
C ILE A 35 0.66 12.83 -5.65
N TYR A 36 1.97 12.99 -5.50
CA TYR A 36 2.68 12.74 -4.23
C TYR A 36 2.13 13.60 -3.09
N SER A 37 1.88 14.89 -3.36
CA SER A 37 1.32 15.83 -2.38
C SER A 37 -0.13 15.51 -1.98
N LYS A 38 -0.82 14.64 -2.73
CA LYS A 38 -2.20 14.21 -2.47
C LYS A 38 -2.27 12.85 -1.77
N LEU A 39 -1.15 12.14 -1.63
CA LEU A 39 -1.11 10.84 -0.98
C LEU A 39 -1.18 10.98 0.54
N VAL A 40 -1.96 10.09 1.14
CA VAL A 40 -2.10 9.96 2.59
C VAL A 40 -1.81 8.51 3.02
N VAL A 41 -1.30 8.37 4.23
CA VAL A 41 -1.17 7.10 4.95
C VAL A 41 -2.30 7.04 5.97
N TRP A 42 -3.02 5.93 5.98
CA TRP A 42 -4.04 5.66 6.98
C TRP A 42 -3.44 4.82 8.11
N PHE A 43 -3.49 5.38 9.32
CA PHE A 43 -3.21 4.68 10.56
C PHE A 43 -4.55 4.43 11.26
N ASP A 44 -5.07 3.22 11.15
CA ASP A 44 -6.26 2.78 11.88
C ASP A 44 -5.90 2.66 13.38
N LYS A 45 -6.15 3.74 14.14
CA LYS A 45 -5.71 3.87 15.54
C LYS A 45 -6.68 3.16 16.47
N ASN A 46 -7.95 3.17 16.13
CA ASN A 46 -9.01 2.55 16.93
C ASN A 46 -9.34 1.12 16.50
N LYS A 47 -8.79 0.65 15.37
CA LYS A 47 -8.90 -0.71 14.81
C LYS A 47 -10.32 -1.07 14.36
N ASP A 48 -11.10 -0.08 13.95
CA ASP A 48 -12.50 -0.27 13.53
C ASP A 48 -12.66 -0.46 12.01
N GLY A 49 -11.57 -0.37 11.25
CA GLY A 49 -11.56 -0.54 9.80
C GLY A 49 -12.21 0.61 9.03
N GLN A 50 -12.45 1.75 9.66
CA GLN A 50 -12.99 2.96 9.06
C GLN A 50 -12.04 4.14 9.27
N THR A 51 -12.02 5.08 8.34
CA THR A 51 -11.19 6.28 8.52
C THR A 51 -11.85 7.24 9.51
N GLY A 52 -11.16 7.57 10.59
CA GLY A 52 -11.57 8.58 11.56
C GLY A 52 -10.76 9.90 11.50
N PRO A 53 -11.22 10.94 12.22
CA PRO A 53 -10.43 12.14 12.43
C PRO A 53 -9.03 11.83 13.01
N GLY A 54 -7.99 12.36 12.38
CA GLY A 54 -6.60 12.18 12.84
C GLY A 54 -5.95 10.84 12.46
N GLU A 55 -6.62 9.99 11.68
CA GLU A 55 -6.08 8.73 11.19
C GLU A 55 -5.44 8.82 9.81
N LEU A 56 -5.82 9.83 9.03
CA LEU A 56 -5.20 10.13 7.74
C LEU A 56 -4.08 11.14 7.94
N VAL A 57 -2.88 10.74 7.55
CA VAL A 57 -1.64 11.52 7.69
C VAL A 57 -1.06 11.72 6.30
N SER A 58 -0.57 12.92 5.96
CA SER A 58 0.05 13.14 4.65
C SER A 58 1.30 12.26 4.50
N LEU A 59 1.53 11.71 3.30
CA LEU A 59 2.70 10.87 3.04
C LEU A 59 4.01 11.61 3.34
N ALA A 60 4.08 12.90 3.01
CA ALA A 60 5.25 13.73 3.30
C ALA A 60 5.53 13.82 4.82
N SER A 61 4.48 13.95 5.64
CA SER A 61 4.63 14.04 7.10
C SER A 61 5.06 12.74 7.78
N THR A 62 4.96 11.59 7.11
CA THR A 62 5.49 10.32 7.64
C THR A 62 6.99 10.15 7.37
N GLY A 63 7.61 11.11 6.67
CA GLY A 63 9.00 11.02 6.25
C GLY A 63 9.23 10.14 5.02
N VAL A 64 8.18 9.58 4.41
CA VAL A 64 8.31 8.81 3.17
C VAL A 64 8.58 9.75 2.00
N THR A 65 9.77 9.62 1.42
CA THR A 65 10.23 10.46 0.30
C THR A 65 9.99 9.83 -1.06
N LYS A 66 9.94 8.48 -1.15
CA LYS A 66 9.81 7.74 -2.41
C LYS A 66 9.05 6.44 -2.21
N ILE A 67 8.13 6.13 -3.13
CA ILE A 67 7.49 4.81 -3.24
C ILE A 67 7.92 4.18 -4.56
N GLY A 68 8.58 3.03 -4.50
CA GLY A 68 9.02 2.28 -5.67
C GLY A 68 7.87 1.57 -6.36
N LEU A 69 7.87 1.62 -7.69
CA LEU A 69 6.85 0.99 -8.53
C LEU A 69 7.27 -0.37 -9.07
N ASN A 70 8.58 -0.65 -9.10
CA ASN A 70 9.09 -1.96 -9.42
C ASN A 70 8.79 -2.93 -8.27
N HIS A 71 7.90 -3.88 -8.54
CA HIS A 71 7.41 -4.84 -7.58
C HIS A 71 7.55 -6.25 -8.11
N LYS A 72 7.75 -7.20 -7.19
CA LYS A 72 7.82 -8.63 -7.51
C LYS A 72 6.75 -9.39 -6.76
N ARG A 73 6.25 -10.47 -7.37
CA ARG A 73 5.35 -11.40 -6.72
C ARG A 73 6.12 -12.21 -5.68
N LEU A 74 5.56 -12.33 -4.48
CA LEU A 74 6.12 -13.21 -3.45
C LEU A 74 5.69 -14.65 -3.74
N THR A 75 6.67 -15.56 -3.76
CA THR A 75 6.47 -16.99 -4.01
C THR A 75 6.75 -17.86 -2.79
N ASP A 76 7.32 -17.26 -1.73
CA ASP A 76 7.87 -18.01 -0.61
C ASP A 76 6.80 -18.32 0.43
N ALA A 77 7.09 -19.28 1.32
CA ALA A 77 6.18 -19.69 2.40
C ALA A 77 5.77 -18.52 3.32
N GLY A 78 6.63 -17.50 3.46
CA GLY A 78 6.35 -16.29 4.23
C GLY A 78 5.30 -15.34 3.62
N ARG A 79 4.70 -15.68 2.48
CA ARG A 79 3.63 -14.86 1.86
C ARG A 79 2.32 -14.87 2.64
N PHE A 80 2.11 -15.81 3.56
CA PHE A 80 0.93 -15.81 4.43
C PHE A 80 1.31 -15.43 5.85
N VAL A 81 0.73 -14.35 6.36
CA VAL A 81 0.99 -13.81 7.70
C VAL A 81 -0.35 -13.63 8.41
N ASN A 82 -0.57 -14.40 9.48
CA ASN A 82 -1.80 -14.40 10.26
C ASN A 82 -3.08 -14.56 9.39
N GLY A 83 -3.02 -15.43 8.38
CA GLY A 83 -4.10 -15.67 7.44
C GLY A 83 -4.23 -14.65 6.30
N ASN A 84 -3.51 -13.53 6.34
CA ASN A 84 -3.47 -12.54 5.25
C ASN A 84 -2.41 -12.94 4.22
N GLU A 85 -2.65 -12.63 2.95
CA GLU A 85 -1.69 -12.89 1.86
C GLU A 85 -0.94 -11.60 1.49
N LEU A 86 0.38 -11.62 1.60
CA LEU A 86 1.30 -10.64 1.01
C LEU A 86 1.59 -11.06 -0.44
N ARG A 87 0.98 -10.38 -1.42
CA ARG A 87 1.03 -10.84 -2.81
C ARG A 87 2.25 -10.33 -3.56
N THR A 88 2.48 -9.03 -3.50
CA THR A 88 3.62 -8.38 -4.14
C THR A 88 4.35 -7.50 -3.14
N THR A 89 5.65 -7.32 -3.35
CA THR A 89 6.47 -6.40 -2.57
C THR A 89 7.20 -5.42 -3.46
N ALA A 90 7.28 -4.18 -2.99
CA ALA A 90 8.13 -3.14 -3.54
C ALA A 90 8.92 -2.46 -2.40
N LYS A 91 9.59 -1.37 -2.71
CA LYS A 91 10.39 -0.60 -1.76
C LYS A 91 9.80 0.77 -1.51
N PHE A 92 10.03 1.32 -0.34
CA PHE A 92 9.87 2.75 -0.08
C PHE A 92 11.08 3.28 0.71
N TRP A 93 11.29 4.59 0.66
CA TRP A 93 12.44 5.27 1.27
C TRP A 93 12.00 6.54 2.00
N GLY A 94 12.92 7.06 2.81
CA GLY A 94 12.78 8.34 3.49
C GLY A 94 12.94 8.22 5.00
N PRO A 95 12.14 7.37 5.69
CA PRO A 95 12.29 7.18 7.12
C PRO A 95 13.66 6.61 7.47
N SER A 96 14.25 7.10 8.56
CA SER A 96 15.63 6.78 8.96
C SER A 96 15.88 5.29 9.15
N GLU A 97 14.88 4.57 9.64
CA GLU A 97 14.86 3.13 9.88
C GLU A 97 15.00 2.30 8.60
N CYS A 98 14.68 2.88 7.43
CA CYS A 98 14.78 2.19 6.15
C CYS A 98 16.19 2.17 5.57
N GLY A 99 17.06 3.07 6.01
CA GLY A 99 18.40 3.26 5.46
C GLY A 99 18.42 3.45 3.94
N LYS A 100 19.61 3.26 3.32
CA LYS A 100 19.79 3.43 1.87
C LYS A 100 19.07 2.35 1.04
N ALA A 101 18.92 1.16 1.59
CA ALA A 101 18.31 0.01 0.90
C ALA A 101 16.78 0.12 0.80
N GLY A 102 16.15 0.95 1.62
CA GLY A 102 14.70 1.11 1.66
C GLY A 102 13.99 -0.02 2.41
N CYS A 103 12.82 0.33 2.95
CA CYS A 103 11.92 -0.61 3.61
C CYS A 103 11.05 -1.35 2.58
N ASN A 104 10.50 -2.50 2.97
CA ASN A 104 9.54 -3.21 2.13
C ASN A 104 8.14 -2.63 2.32
N SER A 105 7.41 -2.48 1.22
CA SER A 105 5.96 -2.32 1.20
C SER A 105 5.31 -3.54 0.54
N TYR A 106 4.01 -3.75 0.79
CA TYR A 106 3.29 -4.93 0.29
C TYR A 106 1.90 -4.58 -0.25
N ASP A 107 1.49 -5.28 -1.31
CA ASP A 107 0.07 -5.39 -1.67
C ASP A 107 -0.52 -6.56 -0.87
N VAL A 108 -1.42 -6.24 0.07
CA VAL A 108 -1.94 -7.17 1.07
C VAL A 108 -3.40 -7.51 0.77
N TYR A 109 -3.70 -8.81 0.74
CA TYR A 109 -5.04 -9.35 0.64
C TYR A 109 -5.44 -9.85 2.03
N PHE A 110 -6.33 -9.09 2.67
CA PHE A 110 -6.83 -9.42 4.00
C PHE A 110 -7.76 -10.64 3.95
N SER A 111 -7.60 -11.53 4.92
CA SER A 111 -8.60 -12.57 5.18
C SER A 111 -9.79 -11.93 5.88
N THR A 112 -10.95 -11.92 5.22
CA THR A 112 -12.19 -11.29 5.73
C THR A 112 -13.11 -12.29 6.43
N GLY A 113 -12.56 -13.32 7.06
CA GLY A 113 -13.33 -14.32 7.80
C GLY A 113 -13.92 -13.74 9.08
N PHE A 114 -15.07 -13.06 9.01
CA PHE A 114 -15.98 -12.99 10.15
C PHE A 114 -16.63 -14.37 10.28
N THR A 115 -16.17 -15.19 11.22
CA THR A 115 -17.00 -16.30 11.68
C THR A 115 -18.20 -15.66 12.35
N THR A 116 -19.36 -15.70 11.70
CA THR A 116 -20.63 -15.47 12.38
C THR A 116 -20.65 -16.45 13.55
N VAL A 117 -20.48 -15.96 14.78
CA VAL A 117 -20.83 -16.77 15.94
C VAL A 117 -22.34 -16.90 15.87
N ALA A 118 -22.82 -18.00 15.29
CA ALA A 118 -24.22 -18.36 15.38
C ALA A 118 -24.54 -18.37 16.88
N LYS A 119 -25.39 -17.43 17.32
CA LYS A 119 -25.98 -17.49 18.66
C LYS A 119 -26.68 -18.84 18.75
N ALA A 120 -26.16 -19.73 19.59
CA ALA A 120 -26.92 -20.88 20.04
C ALA A 120 -28.22 -20.36 20.68
N LYS A 121 -29.35 -20.91 20.22
CA LYS A 121 -30.64 -20.75 20.89
C LYS A 121 -30.66 -21.58 22.16
#